data_AF-A0A0F3PH28-F1
#
_entry.id   AF-A0A0F3PH28-F1
#
_cell.length_a   1.000
_cell.length_b   1.000
_cell.length_c   1.000
_cell.angle_alpha   90.00
_cell.angle_beta   90.00
_cell.angle_gamma   90.00
#
_symmetry.space_group_name_H-M   'P 1'
#
loop_
_entity.id
_entity.type
_entity.pdbx_description
1 polymer ?
#
loop_
_entity_poly.entity_id
_entity_poly.type
_entity_poly.pdbx_seq_one_letter_code
_entity_poly.pdbx_strand_id
1 'polypeptide(L)'
;MYLDAEDNRYKSDEIDKLVIGKFCSIATGVKFMMGGTQGHNYNWIASYPLDSFDKDFDNYETVLPKAYRLKGDTVLGNDVGIGADYARD
;
A
#
# COMPACT_ATOMS: atom_id res chain seq x y z
N MET A 1 -11.72 -10.03 -2.65
CA MET A 1 -10.83 -10.16 -1.47
C MET A 1 -11.53 -9.43 -0.35
N TYR A 2 -12.31 -10.14 0.46
CA TYR A 2 -13.01 -9.56 1.59
C TYR A 2 -12.06 -9.65 2.78
N LEU A 3 -11.68 -8.52 3.35
CA LEU A 3 -10.90 -8.47 4.58
C LEU A 3 -11.90 -8.63 5.73
N ASP A 4 -12.19 -9.86 6.13
CA ASP A 4 -12.86 -10.10 7.40
C ASP A 4 -11.84 -10.12 8.55
N ALA A 5 -12.34 -10.20 9.78
CA ALA A 5 -11.49 -10.20 10.96
C ALA A 5 -10.57 -11.43 11.05
N GLU A 6 -10.89 -12.51 10.34
CA GLU A 6 -10.09 -13.74 10.31
C GLU A 6 -8.88 -13.60 9.36
N ASP A 7 -9.00 -12.76 8.33
CA ASP A 7 -7.92 -12.43 7.41
C ASP A 7 -6.98 -11.31 7.91
N ASN A 8 -7.25 -10.71 9.07
CA ASN A 8 -6.39 -9.69 9.67
C ASN A 8 -5.18 -10.30 10.39
N ARG A 9 -4.25 -10.86 9.63
CA ARG A 9 -3.04 -11.54 10.14
C ARG A 9 -1.85 -10.62 10.42
N TYR A 10 -1.92 -9.37 9.96
CA TYR A 10 -0.82 -8.42 10.13
C TYR A 10 -0.93 -7.69 11.46
N LYS A 11 0.21 -7.52 12.14
CA LYS A 11 0.24 -6.66 13.32
C LYS A 11 0.04 -5.20 12.90
N SER A 12 -0.46 -4.41 13.84
CA SER A 12 -0.88 -3.03 13.59
C SER A 12 0.26 -2.06 13.22
N ASP A 13 1.51 -2.49 13.38
CA ASP A 13 2.76 -1.80 13.08
C ASP A 13 3.47 -2.35 11.82
N GLU A 14 2.91 -3.38 11.19
CA GLU A 14 3.49 -4.03 10.00
C GLU A 14 2.91 -3.51 8.68
N ILE A 15 1.79 -2.77 8.74
CA ILE A 15 1.10 -2.20 7.57
C ILE A 15 0.58 -0.79 7.86
N ASP A 16 0.51 0.04 6.81
CA ASP A 16 -0.16 1.35 6.85
C ASP A 16 -1.68 1.17 6.94
N LYS A 17 -2.36 2.03 7.71
CA LYS A 17 -3.82 2.01 7.88
C LYS A 17 -4.50 3.08 7.07
N LEU A 18 -5.75 2.80 6.68
CA LEU A 18 -6.69 3.81 6.22
C LEU A 18 -7.60 4.20 7.39
N VAL A 19 -7.44 5.41 7.90
CA VAL A 19 -8.25 5.97 8.99
C VAL A 19 -9.19 7.01 8.42
N ILE A 20 -10.50 6.81 8.55
CA ILE A 20 -11.53 7.73 8.05
C ILE A 20 -12.28 8.32 9.25
N GLY A 21 -12.26 9.66 9.36
CA GLY A 21 -13.00 10.39 10.36
C GLY A 21 -14.52 10.35 10.14
N LYS A 22 -15.24 11.09 10.98
CA LYS A 22 -16.70 11.14 10.97
C LYS A 22 -17.22 12.08 9.89
N PHE A 23 -18.43 11.82 9.41
CA PHE A 23 -19.18 12.67 8.47
C PHE A 23 -18.49 12.88 7.11
N CYS A 24 -17.63 11.96 6.69
CA CYS A 24 -17.02 12.00 5.37
C CYS A 24 -18.00 11.59 4.27
N SER A 25 -17.94 12.27 3.13
CA SER A 25 -18.65 11.92 1.90
C SER A 25 -17.63 11.46 0.86
N ILE A 26 -17.65 10.18 0.49
CA ILE A 26 -16.70 9.58 -0.45
C ILE A 26 -17.46 9.10 -1.67
N ALA A 27 -17.17 9.70 -2.83
CA ALA A 27 -17.84 9.34 -4.08
C ALA A 27 -17.47 7.93 -4.57
N THR A 28 -18.36 7.37 -5.39
CA THR A 28 -18.12 6.10 -6.08
C THR A 28 -16.83 6.16 -6.90
N GLY A 29 -16.03 5.09 -6.82
CA GLY A 29 -14.82 4.92 -7.62
C GLY A 29 -13.53 5.48 -7.01
N VAL A 30 -13.62 6.17 -5.87
CA VAL A 30 -12.44 6.61 -5.11
C VAL A 30 -11.59 5.40 -4.68
N LYS A 31 -10.27 5.51 -4.85
CA LYS A 31 -9.30 4.49 -4.47
C LYS A 31 -8.25 5.09 -3.54
N PHE A 32 -8.00 4.43 -2.41
CA PHE A 32 -6.90 4.76 -1.51
C PHE A 32 -5.73 3.83 -1.82
N MET A 33 -4.59 4.39 -2.20
CA MET A 33 -3.40 3.61 -2.54
C MET A 33 -2.72 3.17 -1.24
N MET A 34 -2.73 1.86 -0.98
CA MET A 34 -2.14 1.25 0.22
C MET A 34 -0.90 0.42 -0.16
N GLY A 35 -0.19 -0.09 0.85
CA GLY A 35 0.96 -0.98 0.63
C GLY A 35 2.30 -0.25 0.48
N GLY A 36 2.41 0.98 1.02
CA GLY A 36 3.66 1.72 1.10
C GLY A 36 4.36 1.86 -0.27
N THR A 37 5.63 1.45 -0.34
CA THR A 37 6.39 1.44 -1.60
C THR A 37 6.06 0.27 -2.54
N GLN A 38 5.26 -0.71 -2.10
CA GLN A 38 4.96 -1.94 -2.86
C GLN A 38 6.21 -2.68 -3.35
N GLY A 39 7.35 -2.53 -2.65
CA GLY A 39 8.63 -3.12 -3.06
C GLY A 39 9.40 -2.31 -4.10
N HIS A 40 8.90 -1.16 -4.56
CA HIS A 40 9.61 -0.30 -5.50
C HIS A 40 10.52 0.70 -4.76
N ASN A 41 11.82 0.67 -5.04
CA ASN A 41 12.78 1.61 -4.46
C ASN A 41 13.43 2.50 -5.53
N TYR A 42 13.03 3.77 -5.56
CA TYR A 42 13.52 4.75 -6.54
C TYR A 42 14.94 5.25 -6.28
N ASN A 43 15.54 4.92 -5.13
CA ASN A 43 16.93 5.25 -4.81
C ASN A 43 17.91 4.14 -5.23
N TRP A 44 17.41 3.03 -5.77
CA TRP A 44 18.24 1.94 -6.28
C TRP A 44 18.48 2.07 -7.79
N ILE A 45 19.40 1.26 -8.31
CA ILE A 45 19.71 1.20 -9.74
C ILE A 45 18.49 0.76 -10.58
N ALA A 46 17.59 -0.03 -9.99
CA ALA A 46 16.34 -0.45 -10.59
C ALA A 46 15.21 -0.30 -9.57
N SER A 47 14.06 0.20 -10.03
CA SER A 47 12.85 0.31 -9.21
C SER A 47 12.06 -0.99 -9.13
N TYR A 48 12.45 -2.04 -9.86
CA TYR A 48 11.78 -3.34 -9.84
C TYR A 48 11.99 -4.03 -8.48
N PRO A 49 10.97 -4.70 -7.90
CA PRO A 49 11.06 -5.35 -6.59
C PRO A 49 11.86 -6.66 -6.65
N LEU A 50 13.18 -6.55 -6.84
CA LEU A 50 14.07 -7.71 -6.98
C LEU A 50 14.07 -8.62 -5.73
N ASP A 51 13.74 -8.08 -4.56
CA ASP A 51 13.64 -8.82 -3.29
C ASP A 51 12.43 -9.77 -3.20
N SER A 52 11.56 -9.75 -4.22
CA SER A 52 10.42 -10.65 -4.33
C SER A 52 10.73 -11.96 -5.08
N PHE A 53 11.95 -12.10 -5.64
CA PHE A 53 12.35 -13.34 -6.29
C PHE A 53 12.59 -14.46 -5.28
N ASP A 54 12.26 -15.69 -5.68
CA ASP A 54 12.56 -16.89 -4.91
C ASP A 54 14.08 -17.07 -4.78
N LYS A 55 14.51 -17.73 -3.68
CA LYS A 55 15.93 -17.96 -3.37
C LYS A 55 16.70 -18.71 -4.46
N ASP A 56 16.00 -19.42 -5.34
CA ASP A 56 16.60 -20.24 -6.39
C ASP A 56 16.63 -19.51 -7.75
N PHE A 57 16.25 -18.23 -7.79
CA PHE A 57 16.38 -17.42 -9.00
C PHE A 57 17.86 -17.20 -9.32
N ASP A 58 18.33 -17.82 -10.42
CA ASP A 58 19.68 -17.68 -10.97
C ASP A 58 20.83 -17.99 -10.00
N ASN A 59 20.65 -18.98 -9.10
CA ASN A 59 21.63 -19.36 -8.07
C ASN A 59 22.05 -18.21 -7.14
N TYR A 60 21.16 -17.24 -6.90
CA TYR A 60 21.44 -16.09 -6.08
C TYR A 60 21.45 -16.46 -4.58
N GLU A 61 22.63 -16.74 -4.02
CA GLU A 61 22.78 -17.19 -2.62
C GLU A 61 22.56 -16.07 -1.57
N THR A 62 22.44 -14.80 -2.00
CA THR A 62 22.34 -13.65 -1.10
C THR A 62 20.89 -13.15 -1.00
N VAL A 63 20.39 -12.98 0.23
CA VAL A 63 19.07 -12.37 0.43
C VAL A 63 19.17 -10.88 0.07
N LEU A 64 18.49 -10.47 -1.00
CA LEU A 64 18.40 -9.06 -1.36
C LEU A 64 17.76 -8.26 -0.21
N PRO A 65 18.20 -7.01 0.03
CA PRO A 65 17.58 -6.17 1.02
C PRO A 65 16.09 -6.00 0.67
N LYS A 66 15.21 -6.06 1.67
CA LYS A 66 13.79 -5.79 1.41
C LYS A 66 13.61 -4.36 0.92
N ALA A 67 12.87 -4.16 -0.16
CA ALA A 67 12.57 -2.87 -0.76
C ALA A 67 11.26 -2.26 -0.23
N TYR A 68 10.37 -3.11 0.31
CA TYR A 68 9.13 -2.66 0.94
C TYR A 68 9.40 -1.72 2.12
N ARG A 69 8.76 -0.54 2.10
CA ARG A 69 8.77 0.43 3.19
C ARG A 69 7.35 0.94 3.40
N LEU A 70 6.97 1.09 4.67
CA LEU A 70 5.76 1.80 5.07
C LEU A 70 5.85 3.26 4.63
N LYS A 71 4.72 3.84 4.24
CA LYS A 71 4.62 5.28 3.90
C LYS A 71 3.94 6.07 5.02
N GLY A 72 3.34 5.39 5.99
CA GLY A 72 2.53 5.95 7.05
C GLY A 72 1.04 5.82 6.75
N ASP A 73 0.24 5.96 7.80
CA ASP A 73 -1.22 5.89 7.72
C ASP A 73 -1.78 6.95 6.78
N THR A 74 -2.78 6.55 5.99
CA THR A 74 -3.63 7.48 5.25
C THR A 74 -4.76 7.92 6.16
N VAL A 75 -4.76 9.20 6.55
CA VAL A 75 -5.71 9.76 7.51
C VAL A 75 -6.62 10.78 6.83
N LEU A 76 -7.90 10.43 6.73
CA LEU A 76 -8.98 11.38 6.49
C LEU A 76 -9.48 11.92 7.82
N GLY A 77 -9.48 13.25 7.96
CA GLY A 77 -10.08 13.94 9.09
C GLY A 77 -11.61 13.80 9.14
N ASN A 78 -12.24 14.52 10.05
CA ASN A 78 -13.70 14.63 10.07
C ASN A 78 -14.18 15.62 8.98
N ASP A 79 -15.39 15.41 8.47
CA ASP A 79 -16.07 16.31 7.52
C ASP A 79 -15.31 16.53 6.19
N VAL A 80 -14.76 15.45 5.64
CA VAL A 80 -14.04 15.48 4.35
C VAL A 80 -14.94 15.01 3.21
N GLY A 81 -15.03 15.81 2.14
CA GLY A 81 -15.67 15.44 0.88
C GLY A 81 -14.65 15.05 -0.19
N ILE A 82 -14.72 13.83 -0.73
CA ILE A 82 -13.97 13.38 -1.91
C ILE A 82 -14.94 13.18 -3.08
N GLY A 83 -14.83 14.03 -4.09
CA GLY A 83 -15.66 13.99 -5.29
C GLY A 83 -15.32 12.82 -6.22
N ALA A 84 -16.23 12.53 -7.15
CA ALA A 84 -16.00 11.53 -8.18
C ALA A 84 -14.93 12.02 -9.17
N ASP A 85 -14.19 11.07 -9.73
CA ASP A 85 -13.33 11.37 -10.87
C ASP A 85 -14.23 11.75 -12.06
N TYR A 86 -14.06 12.97 -12.56
CA TYR A 86 -14.68 13.46 -13.78
C TYR A 86 -13.60 13.51 -14.86
N ALA A 87 -13.14 12.34 -15.28
CA ALA A 87 -12.42 12.24 -16.54
C ALA A 87 -13.43 12.59 -17.65
N ARG A 88 -13.24 13.75 -18.29
CA ARG A 88 -13.87 14.02 -19.59
C ARG A 88 -13.02 13.33 -20.64
N ASP A 89 -13.64 12.37 -21.33
CA ASP A 89 -13.14 11.78 -22.56
C ASP A 89 -12.81 12.85 -23.63
#